data_AF-A0A8R1Z7Q0-F1
#
_entry.id   AF-A0A8R1Z7Q0-F1
#
_cell.length_a   1.000
_cell.length_b   1.000
_cell.length_c   1.000
_cell.angle_alpha   90.00
_cell.angle_beta   90.00
_cell.angle_gamma   90.00
#
_symmetry.space_group_name_H-M   'P 1'
#
loop_
_entity.id
_entity.type
_entity.pdbx_description
1 polymer ?
#
loop_
_entity_poly.entity_id
_entity_poly.type
_entity_poly.pdbx_seq_one_letter_code
_entity_poly.pdbx_strand_id
1 'polypeptide(L)'
;FRVARMIRSRSAILLYRLCTIPSTSSAISSHSLPNVKPLEDELPTQPRPFTGPSFRVPVSKKRAPKKESGIIVADDNLQQWVKMEPRGLASSYLQLSKSKLTLLITSTAVAGYMMGPGSIDYMALAACAGGTALLSSAANACNQLLEAPYDAQMKRTQSRVLVVHRFSPLHAFSFAGVSTVTATAMLLHFTNPLTATLGLLNIFLYAGVYTPMKRTSIACTWAGAVVGAIPPLMGYAAAAGTLDAASFTLAAILYSWQFPHFNGLSWNLRGDYSKAGYRVMCVTDEALCRRTSIRHALSLVGLCSIAAPLTDLTTLTFAVDSFPLNAALVYLSWKFYRAPDAKNSRQLFFFSLLYLPLIMVLMVISNGGRNKEEKARKEGKMLGEGRVPISD
;
A
#
# COMPACT_ATOMS: atom_id res chain seq x y z
N PHE A 1 2.34 -35.81 -16.18
CA PHE A 1 2.80 -36.40 -14.90
C PHE A 1 4.33 -36.51 -14.69
N ARG A 2 5.22 -36.23 -15.68
CA ARG A 2 6.69 -36.24 -15.46
C ARG A 2 7.36 -34.88 -15.21
N VAL A 3 6.69 -33.75 -15.47
CA VAL A 3 7.23 -32.40 -15.24
C VAL A 3 7.02 -31.90 -13.80
N ALA A 4 5.95 -32.33 -13.13
CA ALA A 4 5.61 -31.93 -11.75
C ALA A 4 6.57 -32.49 -10.68
N ARG A 5 7.32 -33.56 -10.98
CA ARG A 5 8.31 -34.14 -10.04
C ARG A 5 9.65 -33.43 -10.07
N MET A 6 10.00 -32.75 -11.16
CA MET A 6 11.31 -32.10 -11.32
C MET A 6 11.39 -30.73 -10.62
N ILE A 7 10.24 -30.07 -10.41
CA ILE A 7 10.16 -28.78 -9.70
C ILE A 7 10.21 -28.96 -8.16
N ARG A 8 9.80 -30.12 -7.64
CA ARG A 8 9.77 -30.39 -6.19
C ARG A 8 11.16 -30.55 -5.56
N SER A 9 12.17 -30.95 -6.34
CA SER A 9 13.55 -31.16 -5.86
C SER A 9 14.40 -29.88 -5.89
N ARG A 10 14.18 -28.97 -6.86
CA ARG A 10 15.00 -27.75 -6.99
C ARG A 10 14.56 -26.60 -6.07
N SER A 11 13.27 -26.52 -5.72
CA SER A 11 12.76 -25.48 -4.80
C SER A 11 13.18 -25.69 -3.34
N ALA A 12 13.39 -26.94 -2.91
CA ALA A 12 13.85 -27.25 -1.55
C ALA A 12 15.33 -26.89 -1.33
N ILE A 13 16.16 -27.03 -2.37
CA ILE A 13 17.60 -26.70 -2.31
C ILE A 13 17.82 -25.18 -2.33
N LEU A 14 16.96 -24.43 -3.03
CA LEU A 14 17.01 -22.96 -3.04
C LEU A 14 16.55 -22.34 -1.71
N LEU A 15 15.54 -22.95 -1.06
CA LEU A 15 15.08 -22.55 0.28
C LEU A 15 16.13 -22.84 1.38
N TYR A 16 16.94 -23.91 1.22
CA TYR A 16 18.01 -24.21 2.17
C TYR A 16 19.21 -23.27 2.03
N ARG A 17 19.60 -22.89 0.80
CA ARG A 17 20.75 -22.00 0.56
C ARG A 17 20.51 -20.52 0.90
N LEU A 18 19.25 -20.07 0.99
CA LEU A 18 18.93 -18.70 1.43
C LEU A 18 18.90 -18.54 2.96
N CYS A 19 18.96 -19.64 3.72
CA CYS A 19 18.93 -19.64 5.19
C CYS A 19 20.31 -19.60 5.85
N THR A 20 21.41 -19.68 5.09
CA THR A 20 22.77 -19.70 5.63
C THR A 20 23.61 -18.58 5.02
N ILE A 21 23.51 -17.39 5.59
CA ILE A 21 24.54 -16.35 5.45
C ILE A 21 25.39 -16.42 6.72
N PRO A 22 26.73 -16.55 6.62
CA PRO A 22 27.58 -16.68 7.79
C PRO A 22 27.62 -15.37 8.59
N SER A 23 27.44 -15.49 9.91
CA SER A 23 27.65 -14.43 10.89
C SER A 23 29.08 -13.92 10.83
N THR A 24 29.28 -12.71 10.34
CA THR A 24 30.49 -11.93 10.63
C THR A 24 30.33 -11.27 11.99
N SER A 25 30.61 -12.04 13.05
CA SER A 25 30.87 -11.49 14.38
C SER A 25 32.33 -11.76 14.71
N SER A 26 33.19 -10.79 14.40
CA SER A 26 34.54 -10.64 14.97
C SER A 26 35.03 -9.22 14.67
N ALA A 27 35.52 -8.55 15.71
CA ALA A 27 36.17 -7.25 15.73
C ALA A 27 35.26 -6.00 15.74
N ILE A 28 34.78 -5.63 16.94
CA ILE A 28 34.96 -4.26 17.44
C ILE A 28 35.34 -4.33 18.93
N SER A 29 36.53 -3.82 19.19
CA SER A 29 37.17 -3.67 20.49
C SER A 29 36.40 -2.68 21.38
N SER A 30 36.49 -2.91 22.69
CA SER A 30 36.09 -2.07 23.81
C SER A 30 36.06 -0.56 23.55
N HIS A 31 34.87 0.03 23.60
CA HIS A 31 34.68 1.40 24.06
C HIS A 31 33.51 1.42 25.03
N SER A 32 33.82 1.74 26.29
CA SER A 32 32.90 1.96 27.39
C SER A 32 31.91 3.08 27.08
N LEU A 33 30.61 2.76 27.12
CA LEU A 33 29.53 3.75 27.11
C LEU A 33 29.45 4.42 28.49
N PRO A 34 29.28 5.76 28.58
CA PRO A 34 29.09 6.42 29.86
C PRO A 34 27.69 6.12 30.42
N ASN A 35 27.64 5.99 31.75
CA ASN A 35 26.47 5.66 32.54
C ASN A 35 25.43 6.80 32.47
N VAL A 36 24.27 6.56 31.84
CA VAL A 36 23.15 7.52 31.79
C VAL A 36 22.12 7.12 32.84
N LYS A 37 21.88 8.03 33.81
CA LYS A 37 20.86 7.85 34.85
C LYS A 37 19.43 7.85 34.24
N PRO A 38 18.47 7.11 34.84
CA PRO A 38 17.07 7.09 34.39
C PRO A 38 16.40 8.47 34.48
N LEU A 39 15.61 8.77 33.45
CA LEU A 39 14.91 10.04 33.22
C LEU A 39 13.53 10.03 33.90
N GLU A 40 13.47 10.04 35.23
CA GLU A 40 12.19 10.07 35.98
C GLU A 40 12.02 11.28 36.93
N ASP A 41 13.02 12.17 37.06
CA ASP A 41 12.99 13.26 38.06
C ASP A 41 12.71 14.68 37.53
N GLU A 42 12.27 14.87 36.28
CA GLU A 42 11.92 16.21 35.77
C GLU A 42 10.48 16.30 35.23
N LEU A 43 9.51 16.23 36.14
CA LEU A 43 8.17 16.77 35.92
C LEU A 43 8.04 18.12 36.65
N PRO A 44 7.72 19.23 35.96
CA PRO A 44 7.55 20.52 36.63
C PRO A 44 6.29 20.50 37.50
N THR A 45 6.47 20.79 38.78
CA THR A 45 5.39 21.05 39.76
C THR A 45 4.55 22.26 39.36
N GLN A 46 3.25 22.20 39.69
CA GLN A 46 2.20 23.21 39.47
C GLN A 46 2.67 24.68 39.66
N PRO A 47 2.17 25.64 38.84
CA PRO A 47 2.60 27.03 38.92
C PRO A 47 2.12 27.69 40.23
N ARG A 48 3.04 28.38 40.92
CA ARG A 48 2.72 29.23 42.09
C ARG A 48 1.97 30.49 41.64
N PRO A 49 1.09 31.07 42.48
CA PRO A 49 0.45 32.35 42.16
C PRO A 49 1.50 33.45 42.09
N PHE A 50 1.42 34.28 41.04
CA PHE A 50 2.30 35.43 40.83
C PHE A 50 1.99 36.53 41.87
N THR A 51 2.93 36.82 42.76
CA THR A 51 2.94 38.02 43.61
C THR A 51 4.14 38.89 43.23
N GLY A 52 3.97 39.70 42.18
CA GLY A 52 4.93 40.74 41.77
C GLY A 52 4.24 42.10 41.67
N PRO A 53 4.96 43.22 41.87
CA PRO A 53 4.35 44.55 41.88
C PRO A 53 3.74 44.89 40.52
N SER A 54 2.53 45.45 40.52
CA SER A 54 1.82 45.81 39.29
C SER A 54 2.56 46.95 38.58
N PHE A 55 3.38 46.61 37.59
CA PHE A 55 4.00 47.61 36.72
C PHE A 55 2.95 48.11 35.72
N ARG A 56 2.31 49.23 36.02
CA ARG A 56 1.44 49.93 35.07
C ARG A 56 2.32 50.64 34.05
N VAL A 57 2.42 50.08 32.85
CA VAL A 57 3.08 50.74 31.71
C VAL A 57 2.23 51.95 31.30
N PRO A 58 2.77 53.18 31.33
CA PRO A 58 2.03 54.34 30.83
C PRO A 58 1.97 54.24 29.30
N VAL A 59 0.77 54.05 28.76
CA VAL A 59 0.51 54.08 27.32
C VAL A 59 0.68 55.52 26.82
N SER A 60 1.86 55.83 26.29
CA SER A 60 2.14 57.11 25.63
C SER A 60 1.31 57.23 24.35
N LYS A 61 0.46 58.27 24.26
CA LYS A 61 -0.35 58.62 23.07
C LYS A 61 0.46 59.23 21.91
N LYS A 62 1.77 58.96 21.81
CA LYS A 62 2.57 59.38 20.67
C LYS A 62 2.76 58.18 19.73
N ARG A 63 2.11 58.25 18.55
CA ARG A 63 2.35 57.34 17.43
C ARG A 63 3.84 57.43 17.08
N ALA A 64 4.60 56.35 17.29
CA ALA A 64 5.97 56.26 16.83
C ALA A 64 5.99 56.46 15.30
N PRO A 65 6.98 57.19 14.74
CA PRO A 65 7.11 57.33 13.30
C PRO A 65 7.23 55.93 12.69
N LYS A 66 6.52 55.69 11.58
CA LYS A 66 6.59 54.45 10.80
C LYS A 66 8.05 54.26 10.39
N LYS A 67 8.82 53.49 11.17
CA LYS A 67 10.11 52.99 10.74
C LYS A 67 9.77 52.00 9.63
N GLU A 68 10.04 52.36 8.38
CA GLU A 68 10.09 51.37 7.32
C GLU A 68 11.04 50.30 7.81
N SER A 69 10.48 49.16 8.21
CA SER A 69 11.28 48.02 8.58
C SER A 69 12.00 47.64 7.29
N GLY A 70 13.28 48.01 7.20
CA GLY A 70 14.22 47.54 6.19
C GLY A 70 14.45 46.04 6.38
N ILE A 71 13.37 45.26 6.33
CA ILE A 71 13.42 43.83 6.07
C ILE A 71 13.77 43.77 4.60
N ILE A 72 15.07 43.81 4.33
CA ILE A 72 15.62 43.30 3.08
C ILE A 72 15.32 41.80 3.16
N VAL A 73 14.17 41.38 2.62
CA VAL A 73 13.95 39.97 2.30
C VAL A 73 14.98 39.70 1.22
N ALA A 74 16.09 39.06 1.58
CA ALA A 74 17.04 38.59 0.58
C ALA A 74 16.25 37.73 -0.42
N ASP A 75 16.19 38.17 -1.68
CA ASP A 75 15.54 37.46 -2.79
C ASP A 75 16.04 36.01 -2.91
N ASP A 76 17.25 35.74 -2.39
CA ASP A 76 17.87 34.42 -2.31
C ASP A 76 17.01 33.38 -1.59
N ASN A 77 16.13 33.77 -0.66
CA ASN A 77 15.25 32.83 0.05
C ASN A 77 13.98 32.45 -0.73
N LEU A 78 13.62 33.19 -1.78
CA LEU A 78 12.52 32.83 -2.68
C LEU A 78 12.95 31.78 -3.73
N GLN A 79 14.27 31.58 -3.92
CA GLN A 79 14.85 30.58 -4.81
C GLN A 79 15.12 29.22 -4.13
N GLN A 80 14.34 28.80 -3.13
CA GLN A 80 14.51 27.46 -2.53
C GLN A 80 14.18 26.30 -3.49
N TRP A 81 13.53 26.56 -4.62
CA TRP A 81 13.22 25.54 -5.63
C TRP A 81 14.36 25.41 -6.64
N VAL A 82 14.98 24.24 -6.66
CA VAL A 82 16.08 23.95 -7.60
C VAL A 82 15.55 24.01 -9.03
N LYS A 83 16.17 24.84 -9.88
CA LYS A 83 15.89 24.87 -11.32
C LYS A 83 15.97 23.44 -11.86
N MET A 84 14.89 22.96 -12.48
CA MET A 84 14.81 21.57 -12.91
C MET A 84 15.73 21.32 -14.11
N GLU A 85 16.93 20.79 -13.84
CA GLU A 85 17.84 20.35 -14.89
C GLU A 85 17.23 19.17 -15.68
N PRO A 86 17.39 19.11 -17.02
CA PRO A 86 16.86 18.02 -17.84
C PRO A 86 17.40 16.64 -17.43
N ARG A 87 18.62 16.62 -16.89
CA ARG A 87 19.29 15.40 -16.42
C ARG A 87 18.61 14.85 -15.17
N GLY A 88 18.10 13.62 -15.26
CA GLY A 88 17.44 12.95 -14.15
C GLY A 88 15.97 13.34 -13.94
N LEU A 89 15.36 14.06 -14.89
CA LEU A 89 13.95 14.44 -14.82
C LEU A 89 13.02 13.21 -14.78
N ALA A 90 13.24 12.23 -15.66
CA ALA A 90 12.49 10.97 -15.67
C ALA A 90 12.57 10.22 -14.33
N SER A 91 13.77 10.12 -13.75
CA SER A 91 13.95 9.54 -12.41
C SER A 91 13.18 10.31 -11.34
N SER A 92 13.15 11.64 -11.44
CA SER A 92 12.42 12.49 -10.49
C SER A 92 10.90 12.23 -10.58
N TYR A 93 10.33 12.12 -11.78
CA TYR A 93 8.93 11.74 -11.95
C TYR A 93 8.64 10.32 -11.48
N LEU A 94 9.53 9.36 -11.73
CA LEU A 94 9.39 7.99 -11.22
C LEU A 94 9.44 7.90 -9.70
N GLN A 95 10.14 8.84 -9.04
CA GLN A 95 10.14 8.99 -7.58
C GLN A 95 8.87 9.70 -7.10
N LEU A 96 8.40 10.73 -7.79
CA LEU A 96 7.14 11.42 -7.48
C LEU A 96 5.94 10.47 -7.55
N SER A 97 5.89 9.65 -8.61
CA SER A 97 4.83 8.66 -8.81
C SER A 97 4.94 7.44 -7.90
N LYS A 98 6.07 7.24 -7.20
CA LYS A 98 6.43 6.00 -6.50
C LYS A 98 6.29 4.77 -7.42
N SER A 99 6.88 4.83 -8.60
CA SER A 99 6.80 3.82 -9.68
C SER A 99 6.82 2.35 -9.25
N LYS A 100 7.68 1.94 -8.31
CA LYS A 100 7.72 0.55 -7.80
C LYS A 100 6.42 0.15 -7.09
N LEU A 101 5.86 1.05 -6.28
CA LEU A 101 4.58 0.84 -5.60
C LEU A 101 3.43 0.87 -6.60
N THR A 102 3.47 1.84 -7.53
CA THR A 102 2.49 1.94 -8.62
C THR A 102 2.46 0.67 -9.47
N LEU A 103 3.61 0.10 -9.82
CA LEU A 103 3.68 -1.15 -10.57
C LEU A 103 3.01 -2.31 -9.82
N LEU A 104 3.24 -2.41 -8.50
CA LEU A 104 2.58 -3.44 -7.68
C LEU A 104 1.05 -3.23 -7.67
N ILE A 105 0.59 -2.00 -7.49
CA ILE A 105 -0.84 -1.66 -7.52
C ILE A 105 -1.45 -2.00 -8.88
N THR A 106 -0.82 -1.57 -9.97
CA THR A 106 -1.25 -1.87 -11.34
C THR A 106 -1.28 -3.38 -11.59
N SER A 107 -0.31 -4.14 -11.08
CA SER A 107 -0.32 -5.61 -11.22
C SER A 107 -1.53 -6.26 -10.55
N THR A 108 -2.00 -5.73 -9.41
CA THR A 108 -3.22 -6.23 -8.76
C THR A 108 -4.48 -5.88 -9.53
N ALA A 109 -4.53 -4.71 -10.18
CA ALA A 109 -5.63 -4.36 -11.08
C ALA A 109 -5.65 -5.24 -12.34
N VAL A 110 -4.48 -5.49 -12.94
CA VAL A 110 -4.36 -6.44 -14.06
C VAL A 110 -4.80 -7.83 -13.66
N ALA A 111 -4.38 -8.33 -12.49
CA ALA A 111 -4.85 -9.62 -11.98
C ALA A 111 -6.38 -9.61 -11.79
N GLY A 112 -6.95 -8.55 -11.25
CA GLY A 112 -8.41 -8.40 -11.13
C GLY A 112 -9.13 -8.43 -12.49
N TYR A 113 -8.59 -7.77 -13.51
CA TYR A 113 -9.14 -7.82 -14.87
C TYR A 113 -9.12 -9.24 -15.43
N MET A 114 -8.00 -9.95 -15.26
CA MET A 114 -7.87 -11.34 -15.71
C MET A 114 -8.81 -12.32 -15.00
N MET A 115 -9.28 -11.96 -13.80
CA MET A 115 -10.23 -12.75 -13.03
C MET A 115 -11.69 -12.41 -13.32
N GLY A 116 -11.95 -11.30 -14.02
CA GLY A 116 -13.29 -10.91 -14.42
C GLY A 116 -13.87 -11.88 -15.46
N PRO A 117 -15.19 -12.13 -15.43
CA PRO A 117 -15.85 -12.92 -16.46
C PRO A 117 -15.75 -12.25 -17.83
N GLY A 118 -15.59 -13.05 -18.88
CA GLY A 118 -15.57 -12.57 -20.27
C GLY A 118 -14.28 -12.89 -21.02
N SER A 119 -14.23 -12.49 -22.30
CA SER A 119 -13.01 -12.56 -23.09
C SER A 119 -12.10 -11.37 -22.78
N ILE A 120 -10.79 -11.60 -22.80
CA ILE A 120 -9.80 -10.53 -22.61
C ILE A 120 -9.84 -9.60 -23.82
N ASP A 121 -10.26 -8.36 -23.62
CA ASP A 121 -10.03 -7.27 -24.55
C ASP A 121 -8.71 -6.59 -24.21
N TYR A 122 -7.72 -6.70 -25.10
CA TYR A 122 -6.40 -6.14 -24.91
C TYR A 122 -6.41 -4.60 -24.79
N MET A 123 -7.35 -3.92 -25.45
CA MET A 123 -7.46 -2.47 -25.38
C MET A 123 -7.98 -2.05 -24.00
N ALA A 124 -9.06 -2.68 -23.53
CA ALA A 124 -9.59 -2.45 -22.19
C ALA A 124 -8.58 -2.83 -21.08
N LEU A 125 -7.83 -3.93 -21.26
CA LEU A 125 -6.77 -4.33 -20.34
C LEU A 125 -5.63 -3.29 -20.28
N ALA A 126 -5.16 -2.81 -21.43
CA ALA A 126 -4.12 -1.79 -21.51
C ALA A 126 -4.59 -0.46 -20.88
N ALA A 127 -5.83 -0.05 -21.15
CA ALA A 127 -6.44 1.12 -20.55
C ALA A 127 -6.61 0.97 -19.02
N CYS A 128 -7.03 -0.20 -18.55
CA CYS A 128 -7.13 -0.51 -17.12
C CYS A 128 -5.76 -0.40 -16.42
N ALA A 129 -4.73 -1.00 -17.01
CA ALA A 129 -3.37 -0.98 -16.47
C ALA A 129 -2.78 0.45 -16.45
N GLY A 130 -2.84 1.15 -17.59
CA GLY A 130 -2.34 2.52 -17.72
C GLY A 130 -3.12 3.51 -16.86
N GLY A 131 -4.45 3.36 -16.80
CA GLY A 131 -5.33 4.26 -16.06
C GLY A 131 -5.11 4.11 -14.56
N THR A 132 -5.02 2.87 -14.09
CA THR A 132 -4.66 2.58 -12.69
C THR A 132 -3.26 3.12 -12.35
N ALA A 133 -2.28 2.97 -13.24
CA ALA A 133 -0.94 3.49 -13.03
C ALA A 133 -0.91 5.02 -12.90
N LEU A 134 -1.64 5.73 -13.75
CA LEU A 134 -1.76 7.19 -13.72
C LEU A 134 -2.52 7.67 -12.48
N LEU A 135 -3.65 7.05 -12.12
CA LEU A 135 -4.39 7.38 -10.89
C LEU A 135 -3.55 7.13 -9.64
N SER A 136 -2.83 6.02 -9.59
CA SER A 136 -1.91 5.71 -8.48
C SER A 136 -0.75 6.73 -8.41
N SER A 137 -0.22 7.14 -9.56
CA SER A 137 0.81 8.19 -9.65
C SER A 137 0.29 9.54 -9.14
N ALA A 138 -0.93 9.92 -9.51
CA ALA A 138 -1.59 11.12 -9.00
C ALA A 138 -1.80 11.06 -7.48
N ALA A 139 -2.34 9.94 -6.98
CA ALA A 139 -2.57 9.71 -5.56
C ALA A 139 -1.25 9.79 -4.76
N ASN A 140 -0.15 9.25 -5.29
CA ASN A 140 1.17 9.31 -4.68
C ASN A 140 1.77 10.72 -4.69
N ALA A 141 1.57 11.50 -5.76
CA ALA A 141 1.99 12.90 -5.82
C ALA A 141 1.23 13.76 -4.78
N CYS A 142 -0.10 13.62 -4.70
CA CYS A 142 -0.92 14.26 -3.66
C CYS A 142 -0.49 13.84 -2.24
N ASN A 143 -0.22 12.55 -2.03
CA ASN A 143 0.26 12.06 -0.74
C ASN A 143 1.61 12.69 -0.36
N GLN A 144 2.58 12.78 -1.28
CA GLN A 144 3.86 13.44 -1.00
C GLN A 144 3.71 14.94 -0.76
N LEU A 145 2.77 15.62 -1.43
CA LEU A 145 2.44 17.02 -1.16
C LEU A 145 1.95 17.23 0.27
N LEU A 146 1.02 16.40 0.72
CA LEU A 146 0.43 16.49 2.07
C LEU A 146 1.41 16.06 3.17
N GLU A 147 2.30 15.10 2.88
CA GLU A 147 3.21 14.53 3.89
C GLU A 147 4.59 15.20 3.93
N ALA A 148 4.94 16.12 3.03
CA ALA A 148 6.31 16.66 2.91
C ALA A 148 6.93 17.14 4.24
N PRO A 149 6.26 17.94 5.09
CA PRO A 149 6.83 18.37 6.38
C PRO A 149 7.10 17.22 7.36
N TYR A 150 6.34 16.13 7.26
CA TYR A 150 6.46 14.96 8.14
C TYR A 150 7.46 13.95 7.58
N ASP A 151 7.51 13.81 6.26
CA ASP A 151 8.51 12.99 5.58
C ASP A 151 9.93 13.51 5.85
N ALA A 152 10.11 14.82 5.98
CA ALA A 152 11.36 15.45 6.37
C ALA A 152 11.91 14.94 7.73
N GLN A 153 11.05 14.44 8.61
CA GLN A 153 11.40 14.00 9.96
C GLN A 153 11.72 12.50 10.05
N MET A 154 11.58 11.76 8.94
CA MET A 154 11.77 10.31 8.90
C MET A 154 12.98 9.95 8.04
N LYS A 155 13.89 9.12 8.56
CA LYS A 155 15.14 8.74 7.88
C LYS A 155 14.89 8.14 6.48
N ARG A 156 13.80 7.39 6.34
CA ARG A 156 13.42 6.73 5.08
C ARG A 156 12.89 7.70 4.01
N THR A 157 12.27 8.82 4.42
CA THR A 157 11.49 9.66 3.50
C THR A 157 11.97 11.11 3.41
N GLN A 158 12.95 11.50 4.22
CA GLN A 158 13.62 12.80 4.17
C GLN A 158 14.26 13.13 2.81
N SER A 159 14.56 12.11 1.98
CA SER A 159 15.13 12.28 0.64
C SER A 159 14.08 12.30 -0.48
N ARG A 160 12.78 12.39 -0.17
CA ARG A 160 11.72 12.44 -1.18
C ARG A 160 11.79 13.76 -1.96
N VAL A 161 11.42 13.71 -3.25
CA VAL A 161 11.56 14.83 -4.20
C VAL A 161 10.88 16.13 -3.76
N LEU A 162 9.76 16.05 -3.03
CA LEU A 162 9.07 17.24 -2.50
C LEU A 162 9.67 17.76 -1.19
N VAL A 163 10.36 16.90 -0.43
CA VAL A 163 11.08 17.30 0.79
C VAL A 163 12.36 18.05 0.42
N VAL A 164 13.08 17.57 -0.60
CA VAL A 164 14.32 18.18 -1.09
C VAL A 164 14.08 19.30 -2.12
N HIS A 165 12.86 19.83 -2.18
CA HIS A 165 12.47 20.94 -3.05
C HIS A 165 12.80 20.76 -4.54
N ARG A 166 12.76 19.53 -5.05
CA ARG A 166 13.06 19.22 -6.46
C ARG A 166 11.88 19.46 -7.40
N PHE A 167 10.65 19.46 -6.88
CA PHE A 167 9.44 19.87 -7.60
C PHE A 167 8.72 20.93 -6.78
N SER A 168 8.23 22.01 -7.40
CA SER A 168 7.35 22.94 -6.69
C SER A 168 6.00 22.29 -6.35
N PRO A 169 5.29 22.78 -5.32
CA PRO A 169 4.00 22.21 -4.92
C PRO A 169 2.97 22.34 -6.04
N LEU A 170 2.98 23.48 -6.75
CA LEU A 170 2.15 23.71 -7.91
C LEU A 170 2.43 22.69 -9.01
N HIS A 171 3.70 22.42 -9.31
CA HIS A 171 4.06 21.44 -10.34
C HIS A 171 3.59 20.02 -10.00
N ALA A 172 3.80 19.58 -8.76
CA ALA A 172 3.32 18.27 -8.33
C ALA A 172 1.79 18.18 -8.30
N PHE A 173 1.10 19.28 -7.97
CA PHE A 173 -0.36 19.36 -8.03
C PHE A 173 -0.86 19.29 -9.48
N SER A 174 -0.25 20.05 -10.40
CA SER A 174 -0.56 19.99 -11.82
C SER A 174 -0.31 18.60 -12.42
N PHE A 175 0.80 17.94 -12.06
CA PHE A 175 1.08 16.56 -12.44
C PHE A 175 -0.03 15.60 -11.98
N ALA A 176 -0.46 15.73 -10.73
CA ALA A 176 -1.56 14.91 -10.19
C ALA A 176 -2.89 15.18 -10.91
N GLY A 177 -3.21 16.46 -11.17
CA GLY A 177 -4.42 16.86 -11.90
C GLY A 177 -4.46 16.32 -13.33
N VAL A 178 -3.40 16.55 -14.11
CA VAL A 178 -3.29 16.04 -15.48
C VAL A 178 -3.37 14.52 -15.51
N SER A 179 -2.60 13.84 -14.64
CA SER A 179 -2.64 12.37 -14.57
C SER A 179 -4.04 11.84 -14.23
N THR A 180 -4.76 12.52 -13.34
CA THR A 180 -6.13 12.13 -12.95
C THR A 180 -7.10 12.29 -14.11
N VAL A 181 -7.07 13.43 -14.80
CA VAL A 181 -7.96 13.72 -15.94
C VAL A 181 -7.69 12.74 -17.08
N THR A 182 -6.42 12.56 -17.45
CA THR A 182 -6.03 11.62 -18.52
C THR A 182 -6.43 10.19 -18.18
N ALA A 183 -6.17 9.74 -16.94
CA ALA A 183 -6.53 8.38 -16.54
C ALA A 183 -8.04 8.16 -16.51
N THR A 184 -8.79 9.12 -15.99
CA THR A 184 -10.25 9.05 -15.91
C THR A 184 -10.86 8.99 -17.31
N ALA A 185 -10.42 9.87 -18.22
CA ALA A 185 -10.86 9.84 -19.61
C ALA A 185 -10.54 8.49 -20.27
N MET A 186 -9.32 7.97 -20.07
CA MET A 186 -8.91 6.69 -20.62
C MET A 186 -9.76 5.53 -20.09
N LEU A 187 -10.05 5.49 -18.79
CA LEU A 187 -10.92 4.47 -18.21
C LEU A 187 -12.37 4.62 -18.70
N LEU A 188 -12.90 5.84 -18.80
CA LEU A 188 -14.26 6.08 -19.28
C LEU A 188 -14.48 5.59 -20.71
N HIS A 189 -13.53 5.86 -21.60
CA HIS A 189 -13.66 5.56 -23.03
C HIS A 189 -13.34 4.11 -23.38
N PHE A 190 -12.34 3.50 -22.73
CA PHE A 190 -11.83 2.18 -23.11
C PHE A 190 -12.19 1.06 -22.12
N THR A 191 -12.77 1.39 -20.97
CA THR A 191 -13.27 0.39 -20.01
C THR A 191 -14.76 0.63 -19.73
N ASN A 192 -15.10 1.30 -18.64
CA ASN A 192 -16.47 1.68 -18.29
C ASN A 192 -16.53 2.78 -17.22
N PRO A 193 -17.69 3.44 -17.04
CA PRO A 193 -17.89 4.48 -16.03
C PRO A 193 -17.68 4.01 -14.59
N LEU A 194 -18.01 2.75 -14.28
CA LEU A 194 -17.84 2.16 -12.96
C LEU A 194 -16.35 2.16 -12.54
N THR A 195 -15.48 1.69 -13.42
CA THR A 195 -14.02 1.63 -13.19
C THR A 195 -13.43 3.03 -13.00
N ALA A 196 -13.84 3.99 -13.85
CA ALA A 196 -13.39 5.37 -13.74
C ALA A 196 -13.83 6.01 -12.40
N THR A 197 -15.08 5.79 -12.00
CA THR A 197 -15.64 6.30 -10.73
C THR A 197 -14.91 5.70 -9.53
N LEU A 198 -14.67 4.39 -9.54
CA LEU A 198 -13.86 3.72 -8.50
C LEU A 198 -12.45 4.30 -8.42
N GLY A 199 -11.84 4.61 -9.56
CA GLY A 199 -10.53 5.24 -9.64
C GLY A 199 -10.47 6.62 -9.00
N LEU A 200 -11.43 7.50 -9.33
CA LEU A 200 -11.57 8.83 -8.72
C LEU A 200 -11.84 8.73 -7.21
N LEU A 201 -12.76 7.84 -6.81
CA LEU A 201 -13.04 7.57 -5.40
C LEU A 201 -11.78 7.12 -4.67
N ASN A 202 -10.93 6.30 -5.30
CA ASN A 202 -9.70 5.82 -4.68
C ASN A 202 -8.68 6.94 -4.43
N ILE A 203 -8.55 7.91 -5.35
CA ILE A 203 -7.73 9.11 -5.15
C ILE A 203 -8.25 9.90 -3.95
N PHE A 204 -9.56 10.16 -3.91
CA PHE A 204 -10.19 10.88 -2.81
C PHE A 204 -9.99 10.17 -1.47
N LEU A 205 -10.22 8.86 -1.41
CA LEU A 205 -10.01 8.06 -0.21
C LEU A 205 -8.54 8.05 0.22
N TYR A 206 -7.59 7.97 -0.70
CA TYR A 206 -6.17 7.93 -0.35
C TYR A 206 -5.62 9.28 0.11
N ALA A 207 -5.83 10.33 -0.70
CA ALA A 207 -5.26 11.64 -0.45
C ALA A 207 -6.11 12.47 0.52
N GLY A 208 -7.44 12.42 0.40
CA GLY A 208 -8.37 13.23 1.20
C GLY A 208 -8.74 12.61 2.55
N VAL A 209 -8.83 11.28 2.65
CA VAL A 209 -9.28 10.59 3.87
C VAL A 209 -8.11 9.92 4.59
N TYR A 210 -7.50 8.92 3.97
CA TYR A 210 -6.45 8.10 4.57
C TYR A 210 -5.21 8.92 4.98
N THR A 211 -4.69 9.77 4.09
CA THR A 211 -3.44 10.51 4.35
C THR A 211 -3.56 11.44 5.58
N PRO A 212 -4.60 12.30 5.71
CA PRO A 212 -4.83 13.08 6.92
C PRO A 212 -5.12 12.22 8.15
N MET A 213 -5.88 11.13 8.00
CA MET A 213 -6.24 10.24 9.11
C MET A 213 -5.04 9.65 9.82
N LYS A 214 -3.90 9.44 9.14
CA LYS A 214 -2.67 8.93 9.78
C LYS A 214 -2.22 9.77 10.97
N ARG A 215 -2.63 11.05 11.04
CA ARG A 215 -2.32 11.99 12.13
C ARG A 215 -3.38 12.04 13.22
N THR A 216 -4.62 11.73 12.88
CA THR A 216 -5.75 11.96 13.80
C THR A 216 -6.21 10.69 14.48
N SER A 217 -6.19 9.54 13.78
CA SER A 217 -6.82 8.31 14.26
C SER A 217 -6.05 7.05 13.86
N ILE A 218 -6.06 6.08 14.76
CA ILE A 218 -5.61 4.70 14.52
C ILE A 218 -6.36 4.04 13.36
N ALA A 219 -7.60 4.49 13.11
CA ALA A 219 -8.48 4.04 12.03
C ALA A 219 -7.86 4.19 10.63
N CYS A 220 -6.80 5.00 10.48
CA CYS A 220 -6.10 5.17 9.21
C CYS A 220 -5.67 3.84 8.60
N THR A 221 -5.34 2.82 9.40
CA THR A 221 -4.87 1.54 8.86
C THR A 221 -5.97 0.79 8.12
N TRP A 222 -7.20 0.83 8.63
CA TRP A 222 -8.37 0.24 7.96
C TRP A 222 -8.77 1.05 6.74
N ALA A 223 -8.75 2.39 6.83
CA ALA A 223 -8.99 3.25 5.67
C ALA A 223 -7.98 2.99 4.54
N GLY A 224 -6.70 2.84 4.88
CA GLY A 224 -5.65 2.48 3.92
C GLY A 224 -5.84 1.08 3.33
N ALA A 225 -6.36 0.13 4.10
CA ALA A 225 -6.69 -1.19 3.59
C ALA A 225 -7.85 -1.16 2.58
N VAL A 226 -8.85 -0.29 2.78
CA VAL A 226 -9.92 -0.05 1.77
C VAL A 226 -9.32 0.48 0.48
N VAL A 227 -8.47 1.51 0.55
CA VAL A 227 -7.77 2.05 -0.63
C VAL A 227 -6.99 0.95 -1.37
N GLY A 228 -6.27 0.11 -0.64
CA GLY A 228 -5.50 -0.98 -1.22
C GLY A 228 -6.34 -2.09 -1.85
N ALA A 229 -7.61 -2.20 -1.50
CA ALA A 229 -8.55 -3.20 -2.02
C ALA A 229 -9.28 -2.75 -3.29
N ILE A 230 -9.29 -1.45 -3.60
CA ILE A 230 -9.99 -0.91 -4.77
C ILE A 230 -9.31 -1.23 -6.12
N PRO A 231 -7.98 -1.16 -6.29
CA PRO A 231 -7.34 -1.47 -7.58
C PRO A 231 -7.71 -2.82 -8.21
N PRO A 232 -7.69 -3.97 -7.50
CA PRO A 232 -8.16 -5.25 -8.06
C PRO A 232 -9.66 -5.23 -8.37
N LEU A 233 -10.47 -4.52 -7.58
CA LEU A 233 -11.90 -4.34 -7.83
C LEU A 233 -12.14 -3.53 -9.11
N MET A 234 -11.35 -2.48 -9.34
CA MET A 234 -11.33 -1.72 -10.59
C MET A 234 -10.95 -2.62 -11.78
N GLY A 235 -9.95 -3.48 -11.60
CA GLY A 235 -9.57 -4.48 -12.58
C GLY A 235 -10.75 -5.38 -12.98
N TYR A 236 -11.37 -6.01 -11.98
CA TYR A 236 -12.52 -6.89 -12.21
C TYR A 236 -13.68 -6.14 -12.87
N ALA A 237 -14.01 -4.94 -12.38
CA ALA A 237 -15.06 -4.10 -12.94
C ALA A 237 -14.76 -3.69 -14.40
N ALA A 238 -13.50 -3.48 -14.76
CA ALA A 238 -13.09 -3.13 -16.12
C ALA A 238 -13.35 -4.28 -17.11
N ALA A 239 -13.26 -5.53 -16.67
CA ALA A 239 -13.60 -6.71 -17.47
C ALA A 239 -15.10 -7.04 -17.45
N ALA A 240 -15.71 -7.03 -16.26
CA ALA A 240 -17.08 -7.50 -16.03
C ALA A 240 -18.17 -6.44 -16.29
N GLY A 241 -17.83 -5.16 -16.16
CA GLY A 241 -18.80 -4.05 -16.17
C GLY A 241 -19.65 -3.92 -14.90
N THR A 242 -19.53 -4.84 -13.93
CA THR A 242 -20.32 -4.90 -12.71
C THR A 242 -19.47 -5.27 -11.48
N LEU A 243 -20.05 -5.14 -10.29
CA LEU A 243 -19.49 -5.66 -9.04
C LEU A 243 -20.40 -6.76 -8.49
N ASP A 244 -19.80 -7.89 -8.14
CA ASP A 244 -20.48 -9.09 -7.65
C ASP A 244 -19.73 -9.67 -6.45
N ALA A 245 -20.21 -10.79 -5.92
CA ALA A 245 -19.58 -11.44 -4.76
C ALA A 245 -18.12 -11.86 -5.02
N ALA A 246 -17.80 -12.25 -6.27
CA ALA A 246 -16.43 -12.60 -6.68
C ALA A 246 -15.49 -11.39 -6.59
N SER A 247 -15.92 -10.24 -7.13
CA SER A 247 -15.13 -9.01 -7.11
C SER A 247 -14.89 -8.50 -5.68
N PHE A 248 -15.91 -8.56 -4.81
CA PHE A 248 -15.75 -8.21 -3.40
C PHE A 248 -14.88 -9.21 -2.63
N THR A 249 -14.90 -10.49 -2.98
CA THR A 249 -14.01 -11.49 -2.38
C THR A 249 -12.55 -11.23 -2.75
N LEU A 250 -12.28 -10.88 -4.01
CA LEU A 250 -10.95 -10.45 -4.45
C LEU A 250 -10.49 -9.22 -3.67
N ALA A 251 -11.34 -8.20 -3.54
CA ALA A 251 -11.05 -7.01 -2.75
C ALA A 251 -10.80 -7.35 -1.27
N ALA A 252 -11.58 -8.27 -0.68
CA ALA A 252 -11.43 -8.71 0.71
C ALA A 252 -10.10 -9.44 0.97
N ILE A 253 -9.61 -10.20 -0.02
CA ILE A 253 -8.28 -10.84 0.03
C ILE A 253 -7.19 -9.76 0.07
N LEU A 254 -7.24 -8.77 -0.82
CA LEU A 254 -6.27 -7.66 -0.76
C LEU A 254 -6.38 -6.90 0.55
N TYR A 255 -7.59 -6.54 0.94
CA TYR A 255 -7.87 -5.84 2.19
C TYR A 255 -7.22 -6.54 3.39
N SER A 256 -7.45 -7.85 3.53
CA SER A 256 -6.91 -8.63 4.64
C SER A 256 -5.38 -8.77 4.57
N TRP A 257 -4.82 -8.93 3.37
CA TRP A 257 -3.38 -9.02 3.18
C TRP A 257 -2.61 -7.76 3.62
N GLN A 258 -3.22 -6.57 3.52
CA GLN A 258 -2.56 -5.32 3.92
C GLN A 258 -2.14 -5.32 5.39
N PHE A 259 -2.88 -5.97 6.28
CA PHE A 259 -2.60 -5.91 7.71
C PHE A 259 -1.31 -6.60 8.12
N PRO A 260 -1.05 -7.90 7.83
CA PRO A 260 0.23 -8.51 8.11
C PRO A 260 1.39 -7.81 7.38
N HIS A 261 1.15 -7.31 6.17
CA HIS A 261 2.16 -6.56 5.41
C HIS A 261 2.56 -5.24 6.09
N PHE A 262 1.59 -4.35 6.33
CA PHE A 262 1.83 -3.03 6.91
C PHE A 262 2.24 -3.11 8.38
N ASN A 263 1.68 -4.02 9.16
CA ASN A 263 2.04 -4.16 10.57
C ASN A 263 3.47 -4.72 10.73
N GLY A 264 3.88 -5.66 9.87
CA GLY A 264 5.27 -6.13 9.82
C GLY A 264 6.26 -5.03 9.43
N LEU A 265 5.91 -4.20 8.43
CA LEU A 265 6.73 -3.06 8.01
C LEU A 265 6.85 -2.00 9.12
N SER A 266 5.69 -1.55 9.61
CA SER A 266 5.58 -0.38 10.46
C SER A 266 6.21 -0.59 11.82
N TRP A 267 6.32 -1.84 12.28
CA TRP A 267 6.97 -2.20 13.55
C TRP A 267 8.41 -1.68 13.66
N ASN A 268 9.20 -1.80 12.59
CA ASN A 268 10.57 -1.29 12.56
C ASN A 268 10.67 0.23 12.36
N LEU A 269 9.56 0.88 12.02
CA LEU A 269 9.48 2.31 11.72
C LEU A 269 8.77 3.11 12.82
N ARG A 270 8.38 2.46 13.93
CA ARG A 270 7.64 3.10 15.03
C ARG A 270 8.31 4.33 15.61
N GLY A 271 9.64 4.27 15.79
CA GLY A 271 10.40 5.41 16.31
C GLY A 271 10.29 6.63 15.38
N ASP A 272 10.45 6.43 14.08
CA ASP A 272 10.30 7.49 13.07
C ASP A 272 8.84 7.97 12.98
N TYR A 273 7.86 7.07 13.08
CA TYR A 273 6.44 7.44 13.10
C TYR A 273 6.06 8.26 14.32
N SER A 274 6.56 7.88 15.50
CA SER A 274 6.35 8.62 16.74
C SER A 274 6.97 10.01 16.67
N LYS A 275 8.22 10.12 16.20
CA LYS A 275 8.90 11.41 16.00
C LYS A 275 8.15 12.34 15.06
N ALA A 276 7.70 11.81 13.92
CA ALA A 276 6.92 12.59 12.98
C ALA A 276 5.54 12.96 13.55
N GLY A 277 5.00 12.23 14.54
CA GLY A 277 3.70 12.47 15.18
C GLY A 277 2.53 11.70 14.56
N TYR A 278 2.81 10.55 13.93
CA TYR A 278 1.79 9.66 13.38
C TYR A 278 1.09 8.83 14.47
N ARG A 279 -0.23 8.63 14.31
CA ARG A 279 -1.08 7.87 15.25
C ARG A 279 -1.41 6.46 14.75
N VAL A 280 -0.50 5.85 13.99
CA VAL A 280 -0.63 4.48 13.46
C VAL A 280 -0.61 3.43 14.56
N MET A 281 -1.25 2.26 14.32
CA MET A 281 -1.41 1.19 15.33
C MET A 281 -0.11 0.83 16.04
N CYS A 282 1.00 0.69 15.32
CA CYS A 282 2.27 0.28 15.91
C CYS A 282 2.83 1.30 16.92
N VAL A 283 2.40 2.57 16.89
CA VAL A 283 2.79 3.60 17.85
C VAL A 283 1.77 3.73 18.98
N THR A 284 0.48 3.65 18.66
CA THR A 284 -0.61 3.97 19.61
C THR A 284 -1.16 2.75 20.36
N ASP A 285 -1.15 1.57 19.74
CA ASP A 285 -1.59 0.30 20.35
C ASP A 285 -0.85 -0.89 19.72
N GLU A 286 0.31 -1.22 20.29
CA GLU A 286 1.14 -2.34 19.85
C GLU A 286 0.42 -3.69 19.93
N ALA A 287 -0.40 -3.89 20.97
CA ALA A 287 -1.13 -5.13 21.16
C ALA A 287 -2.17 -5.33 20.06
N LEU A 288 -2.88 -4.27 19.68
CA LEU A 288 -3.80 -4.29 18.54
C LEU A 288 -3.06 -4.50 17.23
N CYS A 289 -1.91 -3.84 17.00
CA CYS A 289 -1.08 -4.05 15.81
C CYS A 289 -0.77 -5.55 15.59
N ARG A 290 -0.31 -6.24 16.64
CA ARG A 290 -0.02 -7.68 16.60
C ARG A 290 -1.28 -8.53 16.41
N ARG A 291 -2.34 -8.25 17.17
CA ARG A 291 -3.62 -9.00 17.11
C ARG A 291 -4.27 -8.88 15.74
N THR A 292 -4.31 -7.68 15.18
CA THR A 292 -4.89 -7.44 13.85
C THR A 292 -4.08 -8.15 12.76
N SER A 293 -2.75 -8.19 12.86
CA SER A 293 -1.90 -8.93 11.92
C SER A 293 -2.27 -10.41 11.84
N ILE A 294 -2.37 -11.10 12.98
CA ILE A 294 -2.68 -12.54 12.99
C ILE A 294 -4.15 -12.81 12.64
N ARG A 295 -5.10 -11.96 13.06
CA ARG A 295 -6.52 -12.10 12.71
C ARG A 295 -6.71 -12.08 11.19
N HIS A 296 -6.15 -11.10 10.50
CA HIS A 296 -6.29 -11.02 9.04
C HIS A 296 -5.50 -12.09 8.29
N ALA A 297 -4.37 -12.56 8.84
CA ALA A 297 -3.70 -13.74 8.30
C ALA A 297 -4.59 -15.00 8.39
N LEU A 298 -5.34 -15.17 9.48
CA LEU A 298 -6.33 -16.24 9.62
C LEU A 298 -7.54 -16.02 8.70
N SER A 299 -8.03 -14.78 8.58
CA SER A 299 -9.10 -14.44 7.64
C SER A 299 -8.75 -14.80 6.20
N LEU A 300 -7.50 -14.62 5.78
CA LEU A 300 -7.04 -15.03 4.45
C LEU A 300 -7.19 -16.53 4.20
N VAL A 301 -7.00 -17.39 5.22
CA VAL A 301 -7.26 -18.83 5.09
C VAL A 301 -8.72 -19.07 4.70
N GLY A 302 -9.67 -18.44 5.41
CA GLY A 302 -11.10 -18.56 5.11
C GLY A 302 -11.48 -17.93 3.77
N LEU A 303 -10.92 -16.77 3.43
CA LEU A 303 -11.18 -16.10 2.17
C LEU A 303 -10.68 -16.92 0.97
N CYS A 304 -9.48 -17.46 1.04
CA CYS A 304 -8.91 -18.26 -0.06
C CYS A 304 -9.50 -19.68 -0.13
N SER A 305 -9.79 -20.31 1.02
CA SER A 305 -10.23 -21.72 1.05
C SER A 305 -11.74 -21.90 0.92
N ILE A 306 -12.52 -20.89 1.30
CA ILE A 306 -13.99 -20.98 1.38
C ILE A 306 -14.63 -19.91 0.50
N ALA A 307 -14.38 -18.63 0.77
CA ALA A 307 -15.10 -17.56 0.06
C ALA A 307 -14.80 -17.55 -1.44
N ALA A 308 -13.54 -17.63 -1.85
CA ALA A 308 -13.16 -17.56 -3.26
C ALA A 308 -13.74 -18.69 -4.12
N PRO A 309 -13.75 -19.96 -3.66
CA PRO A 309 -14.50 -21.01 -4.35
C PRO A 309 -16.02 -20.83 -4.30
N LEU A 310 -16.60 -20.39 -3.17
CA LEU A 310 -18.05 -20.22 -3.03
C LEU A 310 -18.62 -19.10 -3.90
N THR A 311 -17.84 -18.08 -4.21
CA THR A 311 -18.26 -16.97 -5.07
C THR A 311 -17.90 -17.21 -6.54
N ASP A 312 -17.52 -18.42 -6.94
CA ASP A 312 -17.07 -18.78 -8.30
C ASP A 312 -15.87 -17.97 -8.82
N LEU A 313 -15.11 -17.35 -7.90
CA LEU A 313 -13.91 -16.58 -8.23
C LEU A 313 -12.75 -17.53 -8.62
N THR A 314 -12.65 -18.67 -7.93
CA THR A 314 -11.63 -19.71 -8.13
C THR A 314 -12.24 -21.12 -8.07
N THR A 315 -11.50 -22.14 -8.51
CA THR A 315 -11.86 -23.55 -8.35
C THR A 315 -11.73 -24.04 -6.91
N LEU A 316 -12.36 -25.16 -6.56
CA LEU A 316 -12.16 -25.81 -5.25
C LEU A 316 -10.71 -26.25 -5.02
N THR A 317 -9.97 -26.61 -6.07
CA THR A 317 -8.55 -27.00 -5.97
C THR A 317 -7.66 -25.86 -5.48
N PHE A 318 -8.05 -24.60 -5.72
CA PHE A 318 -7.33 -23.42 -5.23
C PHE A 318 -7.23 -23.40 -3.70
N ALA A 319 -8.22 -23.93 -2.98
CA ALA A 319 -8.16 -24.02 -1.52
C ALA A 319 -6.95 -24.85 -1.06
N VAL A 320 -6.68 -25.96 -1.75
CA VAL A 320 -5.53 -26.84 -1.45
C VAL A 320 -4.22 -26.20 -1.91
N ASP A 321 -4.21 -25.62 -3.11
CA ASP A 321 -2.99 -25.03 -3.69
C ASP A 321 -2.52 -23.78 -2.93
N SER A 322 -3.46 -22.98 -2.41
CA SER A 322 -3.16 -21.77 -1.64
C SER A 322 -2.86 -22.03 -0.17
N PHE A 323 -3.21 -23.21 0.36
CA PHE A 323 -3.07 -23.52 1.78
C PHE A 323 -1.62 -23.39 2.31
N PRO A 324 -0.56 -23.87 1.62
CA PRO A 324 0.80 -23.73 2.11
C PRO A 324 1.24 -22.27 2.28
N LEU A 325 0.85 -21.38 1.37
CA LEU A 325 1.17 -19.95 1.45
C LEU A 325 0.43 -19.29 2.61
N ASN A 326 -0.86 -19.62 2.76
CA ASN A 326 -1.70 -19.14 3.85
C ASN A 326 -1.19 -19.61 5.22
N ALA A 327 -0.86 -20.89 5.35
CA ALA A 327 -0.30 -21.45 6.58
C ALA A 327 1.04 -20.82 6.95
N ALA A 328 1.93 -20.58 5.97
CA ALA A 328 3.19 -19.88 6.19
C ALA A 328 2.97 -18.43 6.66
N LEU A 329 2.01 -17.70 6.07
CA LEU A 329 1.68 -16.33 6.48
C LEU A 329 1.13 -16.29 7.91
N VAL A 330 0.25 -17.24 8.26
CA VAL A 330 -0.29 -17.40 9.62
C VAL A 330 0.82 -17.71 10.61
N TYR A 331 1.72 -18.63 10.28
CA TYR A 331 2.86 -18.99 11.14
C TYR A 331 3.78 -17.79 11.41
N LEU A 332 4.14 -17.02 10.38
CA LEU A 332 4.96 -15.82 10.55
C LEU A 332 4.22 -14.73 11.32
N SER A 333 2.92 -14.57 11.10
CA SER A 333 2.08 -13.64 11.87
C SER A 333 1.98 -14.06 13.34
N TRP A 334 1.93 -15.36 13.62
CA TRP A 334 1.95 -15.91 14.98
C TRP A 334 3.29 -15.70 15.66
N LYS A 335 4.40 -15.90 14.95
CA LYS A 335 5.75 -15.56 15.46
C LYS A 335 5.85 -14.09 15.82
N PHE A 336 5.40 -13.21 14.93
CA PHE A 336 5.35 -11.78 15.19
C PHE A 336 4.44 -11.45 16.38
N TYR A 337 3.29 -12.11 16.51
CA TYR A 337 2.38 -11.92 17.65
C TYR A 337 3.01 -12.32 18.98
N ARG A 338 3.72 -13.45 19.03
CA ARG A 338 4.36 -13.98 20.25
C ARG A 338 5.64 -13.23 20.63
N ALA A 339 6.48 -12.93 19.65
CA ALA A 339 7.79 -12.30 19.83
C ALA A 339 7.96 -11.17 18.81
N PRO A 340 7.45 -9.96 19.09
CA PRO A 340 7.42 -8.88 18.12
C PRO A 340 8.77 -8.12 18.12
N ASP A 341 9.81 -8.75 17.58
CA ASP A 341 11.14 -8.16 17.42
C ASP A 341 11.40 -7.69 15.97
N ALA A 342 12.56 -7.08 15.74
CA ALA A 342 12.97 -6.59 14.42
C ALA A 342 13.11 -7.72 13.38
N LYS A 343 13.46 -8.94 13.81
CA LYS A 343 13.67 -10.09 12.94
C LYS A 343 12.33 -10.65 12.46
N ASN A 344 11.42 -10.96 13.37
CA ASN A 344 10.11 -11.56 13.09
C ASN A 344 9.23 -10.59 12.29
N SER A 345 9.26 -9.29 12.61
CA SER A 345 8.54 -8.26 11.83
C SER A 345 9.06 -8.12 10.40
N ARG A 346 10.39 -8.15 10.19
CA ARG A 346 10.99 -8.16 8.84
C ARG A 346 10.65 -9.43 8.07
N GLN A 347 10.73 -10.60 8.70
CA GLN A 347 10.36 -11.87 8.07
C GLN A 347 8.90 -11.86 7.60
N LEU A 348 7.97 -11.40 8.45
CA LEU A 348 6.57 -11.23 8.09
C LEU A 348 6.38 -10.27 6.92
N PHE A 349 7.03 -9.09 6.98
CA PHE A 349 6.96 -8.09 5.91
C PHE A 349 7.47 -8.65 4.57
N PHE A 350 8.67 -9.21 4.52
CA PHE A 350 9.23 -9.73 3.27
C PHE A 350 8.45 -10.92 2.73
N PHE A 351 8.00 -11.83 3.60
CA PHE A 351 7.15 -12.94 3.15
C PHE A 351 5.81 -12.44 2.62
N SER A 352 5.17 -11.46 3.25
CA SER A 352 3.92 -10.88 2.75
C SER A 352 4.09 -10.23 1.37
N LEU A 353 5.25 -9.63 1.08
CA LEU A 353 5.57 -9.06 -0.23
C LEU A 353 5.64 -10.16 -1.31
N LEU A 354 6.19 -11.33 -0.97
CA LEU A 354 6.23 -12.50 -1.85
C LEU A 354 4.87 -13.21 -1.95
N TYR A 355 4.11 -13.25 -0.86
CA TYR A 355 2.81 -13.90 -0.78
C TYR A 355 1.82 -13.34 -1.82
N LEU A 356 1.76 -12.01 -1.96
CA LEU A 356 0.80 -11.36 -2.83
C LEU A 356 0.90 -11.75 -4.32
N PRO A 357 2.06 -11.63 -5.00
CA PRO A 357 2.17 -12.06 -6.38
C PRO A 357 1.92 -13.57 -6.55
N LEU A 358 2.35 -14.39 -5.58
CA LEU A 358 2.11 -15.83 -5.64
C LEU A 358 0.63 -16.20 -5.54
N ILE A 359 -0.11 -15.61 -4.60
CA ILE A 359 -1.55 -15.88 -4.46
C ILE A 359 -2.31 -15.37 -5.68
N MET A 360 -1.95 -14.20 -6.23
CA MET A 360 -2.57 -13.66 -7.45
C MET A 360 -2.36 -14.57 -8.66
N VAL A 361 -1.14 -15.07 -8.87
CA VAL A 361 -0.84 -16.00 -9.96
C VAL A 361 -1.64 -17.30 -9.79
N LEU A 362 -1.71 -17.86 -8.58
CA LEU A 362 -2.52 -19.06 -8.31
C LEU A 362 -4.01 -18.82 -8.59
N MET A 363 -4.55 -17.66 -8.19
CA MET A 363 -5.94 -17.29 -8.44
C MET A 363 -6.25 -17.19 -9.94
N VAL A 364 -5.38 -16.51 -10.70
CA VAL A 364 -5.53 -16.37 -12.16
C VAL A 364 -5.45 -17.74 -12.87
N ILE A 365 -4.50 -18.59 -12.48
CA ILE A 365 -4.37 -19.95 -13.04
C ILE A 365 -5.63 -20.79 -12.75
N SER A 366 -6.11 -20.74 -11.51
CA SER A 366 -7.32 -21.45 -11.09
C SER A 366 -8.56 -20.98 -11.86
N ASN A 367 -8.79 -19.67 -11.95
CA ASN A 367 -9.90 -19.10 -12.70
C ASN A 367 -9.84 -19.47 -14.20
N GLY A 368 -8.64 -19.39 -14.81
CA GLY A 368 -8.44 -19.80 -16.20
C GLY A 368 -8.69 -21.29 -16.45
N GLY A 369 -8.42 -22.15 -15.46
CA GLY A 369 -8.79 -23.57 -15.49
C GLY A 369 -10.32 -23.76 -15.51
N ARG A 370 -11.04 -23.06 -14.64
CA ARG A 370 -12.51 -23.11 -14.56
C ARG A 370 -13.18 -22.70 -15.88
N ASN A 371 -12.76 -21.58 -16.46
CA ASN A 371 -13.34 -21.07 -17.71
C ASN A 371 -13.19 -22.08 -18.87
N LYS A 372 -12.09 -22.86 -18.89
CA LYS A 372 -11.89 -23.94 -19.88
C LYS A 372 -12.82 -25.12 -19.64
N GLU A 373 -12.97 -25.57 -18.39
CA GLU A 373 -13.87 -26.66 -18.01
C GLU A 373 -15.34 -26.33 -18.31
N GLU A 374 -15.77 -25.10 -18.01
CA GLU A 374 -17.13 -24.64 -18.32
C GLU A 374 -17.39 -24.57 -19.82
N LYS A 375 -16.42 -24.08 -20.60
CA LYS A 375 -16.52 -24.04 -22.05
C LYS A 375 -16.65 -25.44 -22.64
N ALA A 376 -15.80 -26.37 -22.21
CA ALA A 376 -15.86 -27.78 -22.62
C ALA A 376 -17.19 -28.44 -22.23
N ARG A 377 -17.74 -28.15 -21.04
CA ARG A 377 -19.03 -28.67 -20.60
C ARG A 377 -20.19 -28.14 -21.45
N LYS A 378 -20.16 -26.86 -21.83
CA LYS A 378 -21.16 -26.25 -22.72
C LYS A 378 -21.10 -26.85 -24.12
N GLU A 379 -19.90 -27.00 -24.69
CA GLU A 379 -19.70 -27.64 -26.00
C GLU A 379 -20.15 -29.12 -26.00
N GLY A 380 -19.86 -29.87 -24.94
CA GLY A 380 -20.32 -31.25 -24.80
C GLY A 380 -21.83 -31.42 -24.68
N LYS A 381 -22.53 -30.49 -24.00
CA LYS A 381 -24.01 -30.49 -23.95
C LYS A 381 -24.64 -30.20 -25.32
N MET A 382 -24.10 -29.24 -26.07
CA MET A 382 -24.57 -28.92 -27.42
C MET A 382 -24.41 -30.10 -28.39
N LEU A 383 -23.34 -30.89 -28.25
CA LEU A 383 -23.12 -32.11 -29.03
C LEU A 383 -24.01 -33.29 -28.60
N GLY A 384 -24.44 -33.33 -27.34
CA GLY A 384 -25.35 -34.33 -26.80
C GLY A 384 -26.82 -34.10 -27.16
N GLU A 385 -27.27 -32.84 -27.19
CA GLU A 385 -28.65 -32.46 -27.56
C GLU A 385 -28.90 -32.50 -29.09
N GLY A 386 -27.85 -32.50 -29.92
CA GLY A 386 -27.94 -32.67 -31.37
C GLY A 386 -28.15 -34.12 -31.86
N ARG A 387 -28.27 -35.11 -30.96
CA ARG A 387 -28.63 -36.50 -31.29
C ARG A 387 -30.01 -36.86 -30.72
N VAL A 388 -31.05 -36.22 -31.23
CA VAL A 388 -32.36 -36.89 -31.27
C VAL A 388 -32.38 -37.67 -32.59
N PRO A 389 -32.35 -39.02 -32.57
CA PRO A 389 -32.61 -39.74 -33.80
C PRO A 389 -34.06 -39.46 -34.17
N ILE A 390 -34.26 -38.83 -35.33
CA ILE A 390 -35.54 -38.91 -36.04
C ILE A 390 -35.68 -40.39 -36.39
N SER A 391 -36.43 -41.13 -35.58
CA SER A 391 -36.92 -42.45 -35.95
C SER A 391 -38.28 -42.23 -36.60
N ASP A 392 -38.33 -42.54 -37.90
CA ASP A 392 -39.51 -42.62 -38.75
C ASP A 392 -40.61 -43.54 -38.19
#